data_AF-A0A7C1JRZ4-F1
#
_entry.id   AF-A0A7C1JRZ4-F1
#
_cell.length_a   1.000
_cell.length_b   1.000
_cell.length_c   1.000
_cell.angle_alpha   90.00
_cell.angle_beta   90.00
_cell.angle_gamma   90.00
#
_symmetry.space_group_name_H-M   'P 1'
#
loop_
_entity.id
_entity.type
_entity.pdbx_description
1 polymer ?
#
loop_
_entity_poly.entity_id
_entity_poly.type
_entity_poly.pdbx_seq_one_letter_code
_entity_poly.pdbx_strand_id
1 'polypeptide(L)'
;MRSAGLSQTFIDNFRFYYEQLVRGATGYISHEEAQPVETLPSYQELDTSLQRAGERALSRTLVLKLNGGLGTSMGMDGPKSLLPVKGDLTFLDIIVRQVLALRRRFDLPIPLVLMNSFYTRTATLHALEAYPELKEQGVPLDFIQHMEPKIWKESLLPAEWPNDPDKEWCPPGHGDIYTALVDSGMLKALLDAGYEYA
;
A
#
# COMPACT_ATOMS: atom_id res chain seq x y z
N MET A 1 3.23 -17.46 12.30
CA MET A 1 3.95 -16.74 11.22
C MET A 1 4.64 -17.69 10.25
N ARG A 2 5.65 -18.48 10.68
CA ARG A 2 6.30 -19.49 9.80
C ARG A 2 5.30 -20.49 9.20
N SER A 3 4.37 -21.00 10.01
CA SER A 3 3.28 -21.88 9.56
C SER A 3 2.35 -21.23 8.53
N ALA A 4 2.26 -19.89 8.54
CA ALA A 4 1.47 -19.11 7.58
C ALA A 4 2.29 -18.71 6.33
N GLY A 5 3.52 -19.22 6.18
CA GLY A 5 4.35 -18.98 5.00
C GLY A 5 4.96 -17.57 4.90
N LEU A 6 4.97 -16.80 5.98
CA LEU A 6 5.57 -15.46 5.98
C LEU A 6 7.09 -15.52 5.84
N SER A 7 7.66 -14.54 5.12
CA SER A 7 9.11 -14.45 4.89
C SER A 7 9.88 -14.30 6.20
N GLN A 8 11.15 -14.74 6.21
CA GLN A 8 12.00 -14.54 7.39
C GLN A 8 12.26 -13.05 7.63
N THR A 9 12.42 -12.24 6.58
CA THR A 9 12.55 -10.77 6.66
C THR A 9 11.38 -10.14 7.43
N PHE A 10 10.15 -10.50 7.07
CA PHE A 10 8.95 -9.97 7.73
C PHE A 10 8.83 -10.46 9.17
N ILE A 11 9.16 -11.73 9.43
CA ILE A 11 9.19 -12.29 10.79
C ILE A 11 10.20 -11.55 11.68
N ASP A 12 11.37 -11.24 11.16
CA ASP A 12 12.41 -10.51 11.89
C ASP A 12 11.98 -9.06 12.18
N ASN A 13 11.30 -8.41 11.23
CA ASN A 13 10.72 -7.09 11.44
C ASN A 13 9.62 -7.09 12.53
N PHE A 14 8.68 -8.04 12.47
CA PHE A 14 7.68 -8.21 13.53
C PHE A 14 8.33 -8.47 14.89
N ARG A 15 9.33 -9.37 14.93
CA ARG A 15 10.07 -9.68 16.16
C ARG A 15 10.74 -8.44 16.74
N PHE A 16 11.34 -7.59 15.91
CA PHE A 16 11.97 -6.35 16.36
C PHE A 16 10.99 -5.43 17.10
N TYR A 17 9.79 -5.22 16.55
CA TYR A 17 8.76 -4.41 17.22
C TYR A 17 8.13 -5.13 18.42
N TYR A 18 7.96 -6.45 18.34
CA TYR A 18 7.48 -7.25 19.46
C TYR A 18 8.43 -7.18 20.66
N GLU A 19 9.75 -7.25 20.44
CA GLU A 19 10.75 -7.11 21.52
C GLU A 19 10.71 -5.71 22.16
N GLN A 20 10.41 -4.65 21.39
CA GLN A 20 10.19 -3.32 21.94
C GLN A 20 8.93 -3.27 22.80
N LEU A 21 7.83 -3.86 22.34
CA LEU A 21 6.58 -3.95 23.09
C LEU A 21 6.79 -4.69 24.43
N VAL A 22 7.50 -5.82 24.42
CA VAL A 22 7.83 -6.58 25.64
C VAL A 22 8.65 -5.73 26.63
N ARG A 23 9.45 -4.79 26.14
CA ARG A 23 10.21 -3.83 26.97
C ARG A 23 9.38 -2.61 27.40
N GLY A 24 8.09 -2.57 27.08
CA GLY A 24 7.17 -1.49 27.46
C GLY A 24 7.15 -0.31 26.49
N ALA A 25 7.73 -0.43 25.29
CA ALA A 25 7.59 0.61 24.27
C ALA A 25 6.12 0.74 23.86
N THR A 26 5.64 1.97 23.79
CA THR A 26 4.23 2.30 23.47
C THR A 26 4.05 2.82 22.05
N GLY A 27 5.13 3.29 21.42
CA GLY A 27 5.09 4.02 20.16
C GLY A 27 4.59 5.47 20.29
N TYR A 28 4.33 5.96 21.51
CA TYR A 28 4.03 7.38 21.72
C TYR A 28 5.28 8.23 21.51
N ILE A 29 5.08 9.36 20.82
CA ILE A 29 6.08 10.42 20.67
C ILE A 29 5.53 11.63 21.42
N SER A 30 6.23 12.06 22.47
CA SER A 30 5.85 13.20 23.28
C SER A 30 6.22 14.53 22.62
N HIS A 31 5.64 15.62 23.12
CA HIS A 31 6.02 16.98 22.72
C HIS A 31 7.46 17.34 23.08
N GLU A 32 8.12 16.62 23.99
CA GLU A 32 9.53 16.82 24.30
C GLU A 32 10.43 16.18 23.23
N GLU A 33 10.00 15.05 22.66
CA GLU A 33 10.74 14.29 21.63
C GLU A 33 10.57 14.87 20.22
N ALA A 34 9.44 15.49 19.92
CA ALA A 34 9.18 16.09 18.61
C ALA A 34 8.63 17.51 18.73
N GLN A 35 9.33 18.47 18.11
CA GLN A 35 8.95 19.87 18.05
C GLN A 35 8.23 20.21 16.73
N PRO A 36 7.45 21.31 16.69
CA PRO A 36 6.84 21.78 15.45
C PRO A 36 7.86 22.07 14.36
N VAL A 37 7.53 21.74 13.11
CA VAL A 37 8.31 22.16 11.94
C VAL A 37 7.88 23.57 11.55
N GLU A 38 8.80 24.53 11.63
CA GLU A 38 8.48 25.96 11.43
C GLU A 38 8.25 26.33 9.97
N THR A 39 9.03 25.76 9.06
CA THR A 39 9.01 26.13 7.63
C THR A 39 9.08 24.91 6.73
N LEU A 40 8.28 24.90 5.67
CA LEU A 40 8.31 23.92 4.59
C LEU A 40 8.32 24.65 3.24
N PRO A 41 9.00 24.12 2.22
CA PRO A 41 8.88 24.64 0.86
C PRO A 41 7.43 24.61 0.37
N SER A 42 7.00 25.65 -0.33
CA SER A 42 5.63 25.70 -0.87
C SER A 42 5.56 25.05 -2.25
N TYR A 43 4.45 24.34 -2.52
CA TYR A 43 4.13 23.89 -3.87
C TYR A 43 4.06 25.04 -4.89
N GLN A 44 3.63 26.24 -4.47
CA GLN A 44 3.56 27.39 -5.38
C GLN A 44 4.94 27.95 -5.77
N GLU A 45 6.00 27.57 -5.06
CA GLU A 45 7.38 27.98 -5.35
C GLU A 45 8.06 27.04 -6.37
N LEU A 46 7.40 25.95 -6.76
CA LEU A 46 7.91 25.05 -7.78
C LEU A 46 7.89 25.75 -9.16
N ASP A 47 9.07 26.08 -9.66
CA ASP A 47 9.21 26.79 -10.92
C ASP A 47 9.13 25.88 -12.16
N THR A 48 9.21 26.48 -13.34
CA THR A 48 9.18 25.76 -14.61
C THR A 48 10.36 24.81 -14.81
N SER A 49 11.47 24.99 -14.11
CA SER A 49 12.63 24.09 -14.18
C SER A 49 12.32 22.76 -13.48
N LEU A 50 11.67 22.82 -12.32
CA LEU A 50 11.21 21.64 -11.57
C LEU A 50 10.07 20.93 -12.28
N GLN A 51 9.13 21.67 -12.90
CA GLN A 51 8.11 21.07 -13.74
C GLN A 51 8.73 20.24 -14.88
N ARG A 52 9.69 20.82 -15.63
CA ARG A 52 10.37 20.10 -16.72
C ARG A 52 11.17 18.90 -16.20
N ALA A 53 11.73 18.98 -15.00
CA ALA A 53 12.41 17.84 -14.37
C ALA A 53 11.41 16.71 -14.07
N GLY A 54 10.24 17.04 -13.53
CA GLY A 54 9.15 16.09 -13.31
C GLY A 54 8.68 15.43 -14.61
N GLU A 55 8.45 16.21 -15.66
CA GLU A 55 8.05 15.70 -16.98
C GLU A 55 9.07 14.72 -17.57
N ARG A 56 10.37 15.00 -17.41
CA ARG A 56 11.44 14.06 -17.82
C ARG A 56 11.48 12.79 -16.97
N ALA A 57 11.10 12.88 -15.69
CA ALA A 57 11.05 11.72 -14.80
C ALA A 57 9.83 10.83 -15.04
N LEU A 58 8.76 11.32 -15.68
CA LEU A 58 7.52 10.55 -15.85
C LEU A 58 7.70 9.21 -16.56
N SER A 59 8.64 9.09 -17.50
CA SER A 59 8.90 7.82 -18.21
C SER A 59 9.45 6.70 -17.32
N ARG A 60 9.93 7.04 -16.13
CA ARG A 60 10.53 6.18 -15.11
C ARG A 60 9.76 6.27 -13.78
N THR A 61 8.52 6.74 -13.83
CA THR A 61 7.61 6.86 -12.69
C THR A 61 6.41 5.95 -12.86
N LEU A 62 6.02 5.26 -11.79
CA LEU A 62 4.77 4.53 -11.68
C LEU A 62 3.82 5.20 -10.67
N VAL A 63 2.56 4.78 -10.66
CA VAL A 63 1.61 5.16 -9.62
C VAL A 63 1.35 3.96 -8.72
N LEU A 64 1.73 4.07 -7.44
CA LEU A 64 1.42 3.05 -6.43
C LEU A 64 0.26 3.52 -5.55
N LYS A 65 -0.77 2.68 -5.39
CA LYS A 65 -1.88 2.95 -4.46
C LYS A 65 -2.01 1.88 -3.38
N LEU A 66 -2.08 2.35 -2.14
CA LEU A 66 -2.39 1.53 -0.97
C LEU A 66 -3.87 1.14 -1.01
N ASN A 67 -4.14 -0.17 -1.01
CA ASN A 67 -5.49 -0.72 -1.14
C ASN A 67 -5.73 -1.91 -0.19
N GLY A 68 -4.95 -2.03 0.89
CA GLY A 68 -5.09 -3.12 1.86
C GLY A 68 -6.22 -2.95 2.88
N GLY A 69 -6.74 -1.72 3.02
CA GLY A 69 -7.72 -1.36 4.05
C GLY A 69 -9.17 -1.74 3.70
N LEU A 70 -9.86 -2.32 4.69
CA LEU A 70 -11.30 -2.53 4.64
C LEU A 70 -12.07 -1.29 5.09
N GLY A 71 -13.31 -1.14 4.60
CA GLY A 71 -14.23 -0.11 5.03
C GLY A 71 -14.95 -0.39 6.36
N THR A 72 -14.39 -1.20 7.26
CA THR A 72 -15.08 -1.70 8.46
C THR A 72 -15.51 -0.59 9.41
N SER A 73 -14.71 0.47 9.57
CA SER A 73 -15.11 1.64 10.37
C SER A 73 -16.29 2.41 9.77
N MET A 74 -16.57 2.20 8.49
CA MET A 74 -17.72 2.76 7.76
C MET A 74 -18.87 1.74 7.62
N GLY A 75 -18.80 0.58 8.29
CA GLY A 75 -19.82 -0.47 8.24
C GLY A 75 -19.81 -1.31 6.96
N MET A 76 -18.66 -1.44 6.31
CA MET A 76 -18.50 -2.23 5.08
C MET A 76 -17.54 -3.40 5.24
N ASP A 77 -17.86 -4.52 4.58
CA ASP A 77 -17.06 -5.74 4.59
C ASP A 77 -16.12 -5.88 3.36
N GLY A 78 -16.04 -4.84 2.51
CA GLY A 78 -15.26 -4.84 1.27
C GLY A 78 -14.13 -3.80 1.21
N PRO A 79 -13.34 -3.80 0.11
CA PRO A 79 -12.31 -2.80 -0.12
C PRO A 79 -12.92 -1.40 -0.16
N LYS A 80 -12.35 -0.45 0.59
CA LYS A 80 -12.81 0.94 0.58
C LYS A 80 -12.74 1.57 -0.82
N SER A 81 -11.81 1.11 -1.67
CA SER A 81 -11.65 1.59 -3.03
C SER A 81 -12.85 1.31 -3.96
N LEU A 82 -13.69 0.34 -3.62
CA LEU A 82 -14.88 -0.02 -4.40
C LEU A 82 -16.15 0.71 -3.95
N LEU A 83 -16.05 1.64 -2.99
CA LEU A 83 -17.17 2.49 -2.59
C LEU A 83 -17.46 3.53 -3.69
N PRO A 84 -18.72 3.70 -4.14
CA PRO A 84 -19.11 4.79 -5.04
C PRO A 84 -18.92 6.17 -4.38
N VAL A 85 -18.32 7.10 -5.12
CA VAL A 85 -17.95 8.45 -4.63
C VAL A 85 -18.56 9.56 -5.46
N LYS A 86 -18.67 9.37 -6.79
CA LYS A 86 -19.22 10.38 -7.70
C LYS A 86 -20.09 9.72 -8.75
N GLY A 87 -21.41 9.85 -8.58
CA GLY A 87 -22.36 9.02 -9.33
C GLY A 87 -22.02 7.55 -9.07
N ASP A 88 -21.91 6.76 -10.14
CA ASP A 88 -21.59 5.34 -10.05
C ASP A 88 -20.07 5.05 -10.02
N LEU A 89 -19.22 6.07 -10.01
CA LEU A 89 -17.76 5.89 -9.99
C LEU A 89 -17.26 5.63 -8.58
N THR A 90 -16.56 4.51 -8.43
CA THR A 90 -15.82 4.18 -7.21
C THR A 90 -14.50 4.97 -7.10
N PHE A 91 -13.84 4.92 -5.94
CA PHE A 91 -12.47 5.46 -5.84
C PHE A 91 -11.52 4.79 -6.84
N LEU A 92 -11.64 3.47 -7.02
CA LEU A 92 -10.82 2.72 -7.97
C LEU A 92 -11.04 3.22 -9.40
N ASP A 93 -12.30 3.44 -9.80
CA ASP A 93 -12.62 3.96 -11.14
C ASP A 93 -11.99 5.33 -11.38
N ILE A 94 -12.04 6.21 -10.38
CA ILE A 94 -11.45 7.54 -10.47
C ILE A 94 -9.92 7.44 -10.61
N ILE A 95 -9.27 6.59 -9.81
CA ILE A 95 -7.82 6.37 -9.87
C ILE A 95 -7.41 5.84 -11.25
N VAL A 96 -8.08 4.80 -11.75
CA VAL A 96 -7.76 4.21 -13.06
C VAL A 96 -7.92 5.26 -14.17
N ARG A 97 -9.05 5.99 -14.17
CA ARG A 97 -9.30 7.04 -15.18
C ARG A 97 -8.28 8.19 -15.11
N GLN A 98 -7.79 8.54 -13.92
CA GLN A 98 -6.71 9.52 -13.76
C GLN A 98 -5.41 9.01 -14.38
N VAL A 99 -5.02 7.75 -14.13
CA VAL A 99 -3.82 7.16 -14.73
C VAL A 99 -3.95 7.08 -16.26
N LEU A 100 -5.09 6.62 -16.79
CA LEU A 100 -5.32 6.58 -18.24
C LEU A 100 -5.33 7.98 -18.87
N ALA A 101 -5.80 9.01 -18.15
CA ALA A 101 -5.68 10.39 -18.60
C ALA A 101 -4.22 10.86 -18.64
N LEU A 102 -3.39 10.50 -17.65
CA LEU A 102 -1.96 10.79 -17.65
C LEU A 102 -1.25 10.09 -18.81
N ARG A 103 -1.55 8.82 -19.06
CA ARG A 103 -0.99 8.07 -20.21
C ARG A 103 -1.26 8.80 -21.53
N ARG A 104 -2.51 9.22 -21.76
CA ARG A 104 -2.89 9.97 -22.98
C ARG A 104 -2.24 11.35 -23.06
N ARG A 105 -2.15 12.06 -21.93
CA ARG A 105 -1.61 13.43 -21.90
C ARG A 105 -0.11 13.46 -22.22
N PHE A 106 0.64 12.49 -21.71
CA PHE A 106 2.09 12.47 -21.83
C PHE A 106 2.60 11.45 -22.87
N ASP A 107 1.71 10.66 -23.47
CA ASP A 107 2.04 9.57 -24.38
C ASP A 107 3.06 8.59 -23.77
N LEU A 108 2.82 8.19 -22.52
CA LEU A 108 3.71 7.33 -21.73
C LEU A 108 2.93 6.17 -21.08
N PRO A 109 3.50 4.95 -21.02
CA PRO A 109 2.87 3.80 -20.39
C PRO A 109 3.06 3.81 -18.86
N ILE A 110 2.50 4.81 -18.18
CA ILE A 110 2.60 4.96 -16.70
C ILE A 110 1.85 3.82 -16.01
N PRO A 111 2.50 2.90 -15.27
CA PRO A 111 1.83 1.80 -14.61
C PRO A 111 0.98 2.24 -13.41
N LEU A 112 -0.07 1.49 -13.14
CA LEU A 112 -0.78 1.52 -11.86
C LEU A 112 -0.50 0.20 -11.14
N VAL A 113 0.05 0.29 -9.93
CA VAL A 113 0.30 -0.85 -9.04
C VAL A 113 -0.48 -0.66 -7.75
N LEU A 114 -1.21 -1.70 -7.33
CA LEU A 114 -1.98 -1.69 -6.09
C LEU A 114 -1.31 -2.56 -5.03
N MET A 115 -1.14 -2.01 -3.83
CA MET A 115 -0.80 -2.83 -2.66
C MET A 115 -2.09 -3.32 -2.01
N ASN A 116 -2.47 -4.56 -2.31
CA ASN A 116 -3.67 -5.18 -1.77
C ASN A 116 -3.39 -5.92 -0.45
N SER A 117 -4.45 -6.27 0.26
CA SER A 117 -4.40 -7.28 1.32
C SER A 117 -5.09 -8.55 0.85
N PHE A 118 -4.95 -9.62 1.64
CA PHE A 118 -5.69 -10.86 1.46
C PHE A 118 -7.22 -10.65 1.48
N TYR A 119 -7.71 -9.58 2.13
CA TYR A 119 -9.13 -9.23 2.13
C TYR A 119 -9.57 -8.46 0.88
N THR A 120 -8.66 -7.72 0.23
CA THR A 120 -9.06 -6.78 -0.84
C THR A 120 -8.74 -7.24 -2.24
N ARG A 121 -7.71 -8.09 -2.41
CA ARG A 121 -7.17 -8.48 -3.71
C ARG A 121 -8.22 -8.99 -4.70
N THR A 122 -9.00 -9.99 -4.31
CA THR A 122 -9.93 -10.67 -5.23
C THR A 122 -10.97 -9.71 -5.80
N ALA A 123 -11.64 -8.95 -4.94
CA ALA A 123 -12.65 -7.98 -5.36
C ALA A 123 -12.04 -6.85 -6.21
N THR A 124 -10.85 -6.39 -5.84
CA THR A 124 -10.14 -5.35 -6.61
C THR A 124 -9.71 -5.85 -7.99
N LEU A 125 -9.10 -7.03 -8.11
CA LEU A 125 -8.67 -7.57 -9.41
C LEU A 125 -9.86 -7.83 -10.33
N HIS A 126 -10.98 -8.34 -9.79
CA HIS A 126 -12.22 -8.50 -10.55
C HIS A 126 -12.74 -7.15 -11.08
N ALA A 127 -12.75 -6.10 -10.24
CA ALA A 127 -13.16 -4.77 -10.68
C ALA A 127 -12.24 -4.19 -11.77
N LEU A 128 -10.94 -4.50 -11.74
CA LEU A 128 -9.98 -4.07 -12.76
C LEU A 128 -10.18 -4.75 -14.13
N GLU A 129 -10.94 -5.85 -14.22
CA GLU A 129 -11.23 -6.49 -15.51
C GLU A 129 -11.98 -5.57 -16.48
N ALA A 130 -12.71 -4.58 -15.95
CA ALA A 130 -13.38 -3.53 -16.73
C ALA A 130 -12.41 -2.58 -17.46
N TYR A 131 -11.11 -2.65 -17.15
CA TYR A 131 -10.06 -1.76 -17.66
C TYR A 131 -8.93 -2.56 -18.34
N PRO A 132 -9.17 -3.15 -19.53
CA PRO A 132 -8.18 -3.96 -20.23
C PRO A 132 -6.88 -3.22 -20.55
N GLU A 133 -6.90 -1.88 -20.64
CA GLU A 133 -5.73 -1.04 -20.89
C GLU A 133 -4.65 -1.17 -19.79
N LEU A 134 -5.01 -1.63 -18.60
CA LEU A 134 -4.05 -1.87 -17.52
C LEU A 134 -3.27 -3.18 -17.69
N LYS A 135 -3.82 -4.15 -18.43
CA LYS A 135 -3.17 -5.47 -18.63
C LYS A 135 -1.90 -5.37 -19.47
N GLU A 136 -1.77 -4.33 -20.28
CA GLU A 136 -0.67 -4.13 -21.22
C GLU A 136 0.50 -3.33 -20.62
N GLN A 137 0.48 -3.01 -19.32
CA GLN A 137 1.47 -2.12 -18.70
C GLN A 137 2.86 -2.75 -18.44
N GLY A 138 3.07 -4.02 -18.78
CA GLY A 138 4.37 -4.70 -18.66
C GLY A 138 4.84 -5.04 -17.24
N VAL A 139 4.07 -4.66 -16.21
CA VAL A 139 4.34 -4.99 -14.80
C VAL A 139 3.07 -5.49 -14.10
N PRO A 140 3.17 -6.31 -13.03
CA PRO A 140 1.98 -6.84 -12.36
C PRO A 140 1.10 -5.72 -11.80
N LEU A 141 -0.23 -5.93 -11.82
CA LEU A 141 -1.21 -4.95 -11.34
C LEU A 141 -1.17 -4.74 -9.83
N ASP A 142 -0.71 -5.76 -9.10
CA ASP A 142 -0.74 -5.74 -7.65
C ASP A 142 0.37 -6.57 -7.02
N PHE A 143 0.58 -6.30 -5.74
CA PHE A 143 1.27 -7.18 -4.81
C PHE A 143 0.49 -7.20 -3.49
N ILE A 144 0.68 -8.25 -2.70
CA ILE A 144 -0.02 -8.40 -1.43
C ILE A 144 0.91 -7.95 -0.30
N GLN A 145 0.41 -7.09 0.58
CA GLN A 145 1.04 -6.80 1.86
C GLN A 145 0.99 -8.04 2.78
N HIS A 146 1.82 -8.06 3.80
CA HIS A 146 1.86 -9.15 4.77
C HIS A 146 0.65 -9.12 5.73
N MET A 147 0.61 -10.13 6.60
CA MET A 147 -0.31 -10.26 7.72
C MET A 147 0.50 -10.63 8.97
N GLU A 148 0.13 -10.09 10.11
CA GLU A 148 0.76 -10.39 11.40
C GLU A 148 -0.29 -10.89 12.41
N PRO A 149 0.12 -11.73 13.37
CA PRO A 149 -0.80 -12.18 14.39
C PRO A 149 -1.15 -11.02 15.32
N LYS A 150 -2.44 -10.88 15.62
CA LYS A 150 -2.86 -10.11 16.79
C LYS A 150 -2.33 -10.82 18.03
N ILE A 151 -2.06 -10.04 19.08
CA ILE A 151 -1.59 -10.56 20.35
C ILE A 151 -2.52 -10.11 21.47
N TRP A 152 -2.69 -10.97 22.48
CA TRP A 152 -3.42 -10.59 23.69
C TRP A 152 -2.65 -9.55 24.48
N LYS A 153 -3.33 -8.52 24.97
CA LYS A 153 -2.69 -7.42 25.70
C LYS A 153 -2.03 -7.89 26.98
N GLU A 154 -2.66 -8.83 27.68
CA GLU A 154 -2.24 -9.30 29.00
C GLU A 154 -1.09 -10.32 28.90
N SER A 155 -1.16 -11.26 27.96
CA SER A 155 -0.18 -12.36 27.86
C SER A 155 0.90 -12.13 26.80
N LEU A 156 0.67 -11.19 25.87
CA LEU A 156 1.50 -10.96 24.68
C LEU A 156 1.65 -12.20 23.77
N LEU A 157 0.84 -13.24 23.98
CA LEU A 157 0.79 -14.41 23.12
C LEU A 157 -0.11 -14.12 21.89
N PRO A 158 0.12 -14.83 20.76
CA PRO A 158 -0.79 -14.78 19.63
C PRO A 158 -2.25 -15.01 20.06
N ALA A 159 -3.16 -14.21 19.51
CA ALA A 159 -4.58 -14.35 19.77
C ALA A 159 -5.11 -15.63 19.13
N GLU A 160 -6.02 -16.31 19.83
CA GLU A 160 -6.74 -17.49 19.32
C GLU A 160 -8.24 -17.17 19.31
N TRP A 161 -8.88 -17.44 18.18
CA TRP A 161 -10.31 -17.23 17.98
C TRP A 161 -10.91 -18.35 17.11
N PRO A 162 -11.17 -19.54 17.69
CA PRO A 162 -11.54 -20.75 16.93
C PRO A 162 -12.80 -20.62 16.06
N ASN A 163 -13.72 -19.72 16.42
CA ASN A 163 -14.95 -19.50 15.68
C ASN A 163 -14.72 -18.76 14.34
N ASP A 164 -13.60 -18.02 14.23
CA ASP A 164 -13.22 -17.28 13.03
C ASP A 164 -11.71 -16.96 13.05
N PRO A 165 -10.86 -17.93 12.64
CA PRO A 165 -9.40 -17.78 12.71
C PRO A 165 -8.83 -16.61 11.90
N ASP A 166 -9.55 -16.09 10.90
CA ASP A 166 -9.11 -14.91 10.14
C ASP A 166 -9.01 -13.68 11.04
N LYS A 167 -9.82 -13.63 12.12
CA LYS A 167 -9.76 -12.56 13.11
C LYS A 167 -8.51 -12.62 13.99
N GLU A 168 -7.73 -13.68 13.96
CA GLU A 168 -6.44 -13.78 14.66
C GLU A 168 -5.35 -12.94 13.98
N TRP A 169 -5.60 -12.49 12.75
CA TRP A 169 -4.62 -11.78 11.92
C TRP A 169 -5.06 -10.36 11.59
N CYS A 170 -4.07 -9.50 11.35
CA CYS A 170 -4.29 -8.17 10.81
C CYS A 170 -3.20 -7.78 9.81
N PRO A 171 -3.51 -6.84 8.90
CA PRO A 171 -2.49 -6.05 8.22
C PRO A 171 -1.53 -5.34 9.19
N PRO A 172 -0.21 -5.36 8.94
CA PRO A 172 0.81 -4.62 9.71
C PRO A 172 0.85 -3.10 9.42
N GLY A 173 -0.27 -2.53 8.99
CA GLY A 173 -0.35 -1.13 8.53
C GLY A 173 0.31 -0.87 7.16
N HIS A 174 0.18 0.36 6.66
CA HIS A 174 0.69 0.70 5.33
C HIS A 174 2.22 0.86 5.24
N GLY A 175 2.92 0.90 6.39
CA GLY A 175 4.38 0.93 6.44
C GLY A 175 5.04 -0.35 5.91
N ASP A 176 4.29 -1.46 5.84
CA ASP A 176 4.74 -2.72 5.26
C ASP A 176 4.97 -2.65 3.74
N ILE A 177 4.56 -1.57 3.08
CA ILE A 177 4.84 -1.33 1.65
C ILE A 177 6.28 -1.66 1.26
N TYR A 178 7.27 -1.27 2.07
CA TYR A 178 8.67 -1.49 1.74
C TYR A 178 9.05 -2.97 1.77
N THR A 179 8.70 -3.67 2.85
CA THR A 179 9.01 -5.09 3.02
C THR A 179 8.24 -5.94 2.00
N ALA A 180 6.95 -5.64 1.81
CA ALA A 180 6.10 -6.33 0.83
C ALA A 180 6.54 -6.11 -0.62
N LEU A 181 7.02 -4.90 -0.98
CA LEU A 181 7.60 -4.63 -2.30
C LEU A 181 8.82 -5.53 -2.58
N VAL A 182 9.68 -5.72 -1.57
CA VAL A 182 10.87 -6.57 -1.70
C VAL A 182 10.47 -8.05 -1.76
N ASP A 183 9.72 -8.53 -0.76
CA ASP A 183 9.42 -9.95 -0.57
C ASP A 183 8.52 -10.52 -1.69
N SER A 184 7.63 -9.70 -2.25
CA SER A 184 6.79 -10.11 -3.40
C SER A 184 7.57 -10.18 -4.72
N GLY A 185 8.80 -9.67 -4.76
CA GLY A 185 9.56 -9.48 -6.01
C GLY A 185 9.09 -8.31 -6.87
N MET A 186 8.07 -7.56 -6.43
CA MET A 186 7.54 -6.40 -7.16
C MET A 186 8.62 -5.32 -7.35
N LEU A 187 9.41 -5.01 -6.32
CA LEU A 187 10.50 -4.04 -6.44
C LEU A 187 11.48 -4.43 -7.56
N LYS A 188 11.86 -5.72 -7.59
CA LYS A 188 12.75 -6.23 -8.64
C LYS A 188 12.10 -6.10 -10.01
N ALA A 189 10.83 -6.50 -10.16
CA ALA A 189 10.11 -6.41 -11.43
C ALA A 189 10.02 -4.96 -11.95
N LEU A 190 9.78 -4.00 -11.05
CA LEU A 190 9.72 -2.57 -11.39
C LEU A 190 11.09 -2.01 -11.80
N LEU A 191 12.15 -2.35 -11.06
CA LEU A 191 13.51 -1.92 -11.39
C LEU A 191 14.01 -2.55 -12.69
N ASP A 192 13.75 -3.84 -12.92
CA ASP A 192 14.09 -4.53 -14.17
C ASP A 192 13.36 -3.90 -15.37
N ALA A 193 12.15 -3.36 -15.16
CA ALA A 193 11.37 -2.63 -16.16
C ALA A 193 11.77 -1.15 -16.33
N GLY A 194 12.77 -0.66 -15.57
CA GLY A 194 13.31 0.69 -15.69
C GLY A 194 12.57 1.77 -14.90
N TYR A 195 11.69 1.41 -13.96
CA TYR A 195 11.04 2.37 -13.07
C TYR A 195 11.92 2.70 -11.87
N GLU A 196 11.99 3.99 -11.53
CA GLU A 196 12.85 4.52 -10.46
C GLU A 196 12.06 5.30 -9.40
N TYR A 197 10.85 5.74 -9.73
CA TYR A 197 9.97 6.51 -8.84
C TYR A 197 8.57 5.88 -8.77
N ALA A 198 7.93 6.00 -7.61
CA ALA A 198 6.57 5.52 -7.32
C ALA A 198 5.79 6.55 -6.50
#